data_AF-A0A1F5T669-F1
#
_entry.id   AF-A0A1F5T669-F1
#
_cell.length_a   1.000
_cell.length_b   1.000
_cell.length_c   1.000
_cell.angle_alpha   90.00
_cell.angle_beta   90.00
_cell.angle_gamma   90.00
#
_symmetry.space_group_name_H-M   'P 1'
#
loop_
_entity.id
_entity.type
_entity.pdbx_description
1 polymer ?
#
loop_
_entity_poly.entity_id
_entity_poly.type
_entity_poly.pdbx_seq_one_letter_code
_entity_poly.pdbx_strand_id
1 'polypeptide(L)'
;MLEKMRAMLAEIPKENQGCIFSMLGAWLESGPMPANGTASRQIIGAFDIAKRRLSMGKELLATIYTGGYVPVPLRNIIQPFIDGTANQAETEKKLDEVKAVLEKWLPQMFEIFGIRQ
;
A
#
# COMPACT_ATOMS: atom_id res chain seq x y z
N MET A 1 22.42 -0.09 10.66
CA MET A 1 20.99 -0.38 10.38
C MET A 1 20.08 0.47 11.25
N LEU A 2 20.16 0.35 12.58
CA LEU A 2 19.36 1.15 13.53
C LEU A 2 19.44 2.67 13.35
N GLU A 3 20.64 3.24 13.17
CA GLU A 3 20.79 4.69 12.96
C GLU A 3 20.18 5.16 11.62
N LYS A 4 20.40 4.42 10.53
CA LYS A 4 19.80 4.71 9.21
C LYS A 4 18.27 4.65 9.27
N MET A 5 17.74 3.65 9.98
CA MET A 5 16.30 3.51 10.20
C MET A 5 15.73 4.67 11.02
N ARG A 6 16.43 5.11 12.09
CA ARG A 6 16.01 6.28 12.87
C ARG A 6 16.01 7.57 12.04
N ALA A 7 17.04 7.79 11.23
CA ALA A 7 17.15 8.96 10.37
C ALA A 7 15.99 9.02 9.35
N MET A 8 15.76 7.94 8.63
CA MET A 8 14.64 7.87 7.68
C MET A 8 13.27 7.98 8.38
N LEU A 9 13.09 7.38 9.57
CA LEU A 9 11.84 7.55 10.34
C LEU A 9 11.63 8.98 10.87
N ALA A 10 12.69 9.79 10.97
CA ALA A 10 12.57 11.21 11.31
C ALA A 10 12.06 12.04 10.11
N GLU A 11 12.32 11.58 8.88
CA GLU A 11 11.90 12.27 7.65
C GLU A 11 10.51 11.84 7.14
N ILE A 12 10.06 10.64 7.50
CA ILE A 12 8.72 10.17 7.15
C ILE A 12 7.67 10.91 8.02
N PRO A 13 6.69 11.61 7.41
CA PRO A 13 5.59 12.22 8.17
C PRO A 13 4.90 11.19 9.08
N LYS A 14 4.58 11.56 10.32
CA LYS A 14 4.12 10.61 11.35
C LYS A 14 2.85 9.87 10.94
N GLU A 15 1.94 10.56 10.28
CA GLU A 15 0.70 10.04 9.70
C GLU A 15 0.94 8.95 8.64
N ASN A 16 2.10 8.95 7.99
CA ASN A 16 2.44 8.03 6.91
C ASN A 16 3.21 6.80 7.39
N GLN A 17 3.84 6.85 8.57
CA GLN A 17 4.66 5.74 9.11
C GLN A 17 3.84 4.46 9.25
N GLY A 18 2.63 4.56 9.83
CA GLY A 18 1.75 3.41 10.03
C GLY A 18 1.34 2.74 8.71
N CYS A 19 1.11 3.53 7.66
CA CYS A 19 0.80 3.03 6.33
C CYS A 19 1.97 2.22 5.75
N ILE A 20 3.18 2.79 5.77
CA ILE A 20 4.38 2.15 5.23
C ILE A 20 4.66 0.82 5.94
N PHE A 21 4.60 0.80 7.28
CA PHE A 21 4.80 -0.42 8.06
C PHE A 21 3.72 -1.46 7.82
N SER A 22 2.45 -1.05 7.68
CA SER A 22 1.35 -1.97 7.39
C SER A 22 1.51 -2.63 6.02
N MET A 23 1.94 -1.86 5.00
CA MET A 23 2.21 -2.42 3.67
C MET A 23 3.43 -3.35 3.67
N LEU A 24 4.49 -3.00 4.38
CA LEU A 24 5.67 -3.86 4.53
C LEU A 24 5.34 -5.15 5.29
N GLY A 25 4.59 -5.06 6.40
CA GLY A 25 4.15 -6.22 7.18
C GLY A 25 3.26 -7.14 6.35
N ALA A 26 2.29 -6.56 5.64
CA ALA A 26 1.42 -7.31 4.73
C ALA A 26 2.20 -8.06 3.64
N TRP A 27 3.27 -7.44 3.13
CA TRP A 27 4.18 -8.07 2.20
C TRP A 27 4.96 -9.23 2.85
N LEU A 28 5.54 -9.02 4.03
CA LEU A 28 6.29 -10.06 4.77
C LEU A 28 5.41 -11.29 5.08
N GLU A 29 4.14 -11.08 5.40
CA GLU A 29 3.18 -12.14 5.72
C GLU A 29 2.69 -12.90 4.47
N SER A 30 2.77 -12.31 3.27
CA SER A 30 2.29 -12.92 2.02
C SER A 30 3.12 -14.11 1.52
N GLY A 31 4.23 -14.44 2.20
CA GLY A 31 5.10 -15.57 1.87
C GLY A 31 6.23 -15.22 0.87
N PRO A 32 7.07 -16.20 0.51
CA PRO A 32 8.21 -15.97 -0.37
C PRO A 32 7.78 -15.62 -1.79
N MET A 33 7.91 -14.34 -2.15
CA MET A 33 7.75 -13.85 -3.52
C MET A 33 9.08 -13.93 -4.31
N PRO A 34 9.03 -13.95 -5.66
CA PRO A 34 10.20 -14.23 -6.49
C PRO A 34 11.35 -13.26 -6.21
N ALA A 35 12.57 -13.80 -6.18
CA ALA A 35 13.83 -13.11 -5.87
C ALA A 35 14.26 -12.04 -6.91
N ASN A 36 13.34 -11.62 -7.78
CA ASN A 36 13.60 -10.75 -8.91
C ASN A 36 13.41 -9.26 -8.60
N GLY A 37 13.33 -8.89 -7.32
CA GLY A 37 13.44 -7.49 -6.92
C GLY A 37 12.19 -6.62 -7.14
N THR A 38 11.11 -7.19 -7.61
CA THR A 38 9.92 -6.39 -7.93
C THR A 38 9.00 -6.10 -6.75
N ALA A 39 9.42 -6.40 -5.51
CA ALA A 39 8.56 -6.39 -4.34
C ALA A 39 7.99 -5.00 -4.00
N SER A 40 8.80 -3.93 -3.99
CA SER A 40 8.26 -2.57 -3.80
C SER A 40 7.31 -2.18 -4.95
N ARG A 41 7.67 -2.52 -6.19
CA ARG A 41 6.86 -2.26 -7.38
C ARG A 41 5.52 -3.00 -7.34
N GLN A 42 5.48 -4.22 -6.81
CA GLN A 42 4.24 -4.99 -6.65
C GLN A 42 3.33 -4.38 -5.59
N ILE A 43 3.89 -3.97 -4.45
CA ILE A 43 3.14 -3.28 -3.39
C ILE A 43 2.55 -1.97 -3.92
N ILE A 44 3.37 -1.15 -4.60
CA ILE A 44 2.95 0.11 -5.22
C ILE A 44 1.90 -0.16 -6.32
N GLY A 45 2.13 -1.16 -7.18
CA GLY A 45 1.24 -1.54 -8.26
C GLY A 45 -0.14 -2.02 -7.80
N ALA A 46 -0.27 -2.51 -6.56
CA ALA A 46 -1.57 -2.86 -5.98
C ALA A 46 -2.52 -1.64 -5.91
N PHE A 47 -1.99 -0.43 -5.71
CA PHE A 47 -2.78 0.80 -5.68
C PHE A 47 -3.26 1.20 -7.09
N ASP A 48 -2.42 1.02 -8.11
CA ASP A 48 -2.82 1.24 -9.50
C ASP A 48 -3.92 0.27 -9.94
N ILE A 49 -3.79 -0.99 -9.53
CA ILE A 49 -4.81 -2.02 -9.76
C ILE A 49 -6.11 -1.62 -9.05
N ALA A 50 -6.03 -1.20 -7.79
CA ALA A 50 -7.20 -0.78 -7.03
C ALA A 50 -7.93 0.39 -7.70
N LYS A 51 -7.17 1.40 -8.14
CA LYS A 51 -7.70 2.57 -8.84
C LYS A 51 -8.43 2.18 -10.11
N ARG A 52 -7.83 1.33 -10.95
CA ARG A 52 -8.47 0.83 -12.18
C ARG A 52 -9.75 0.03 -11.92
N ARG A 53 -9.84 -0.66 -10.78
CA ARG A 53 -11.01 -1.46 -10.41
C ARG A 53 -12.18 -0.63 -9.90
N LEU A 54 -11.99 0.65 -9.55
CA LEU A 54 -13.08 1.51 -9.07
C LEU A 54 -14.25 1.60 -10.05
N SER A 55 -13.96 1.53 -11.35
CA SER A 55 -14.97 1.53 -12.42
C SER A 55 -15.77 0.24 -12.55
N MET A 56 -15.35 -0.86 -11.91
CA MET A 56 -16.02 -2.16 -12.02
C MET A 56 -17.28 -2.27 -11.15
N GLY A 57 -17.57 -1.26 -10.33
CA GLY A 57 -18.75 -1.22 -9.46
C GLY A 57 -18.52 -1.81 -8.07
N LYS A 58 -19.35 -1.38 -7.12
CA LYS A 58 -19.19 -1.65 -5.68
C LYS A 58 -19.33 -3.12 -5.31
N GLU A 59 -20.24 -3.86 -5.96
CA GLU A 59 -20.49 -5.27 -5.65
C GLU A 59 -19.28 -6.16 -5.94
N LEU A 60 -18.63 -5.95 -7.08
CA LEU A 60 -17.43 -6.69 -7.44
C LEU A 60 -16.26 -6.32 -6.53
N LEU A 61 -16.11 -5.03 -6.22
CA LEU A 61 -15.10 -4.57 -5.26
C LEU A 61 -15.34 -5.15 -3.87
N ALA A 62 -16.58 -5.22 -3.40
CA ALA A 62 -16.92 -5.85 -2.13
C ALA A 62 -16.38 -7.29 -2.13
N THR A 63 -16.67 -8.08 -3.16
CA THR A 63 -16.19 -9.46 -3.29
C THR A 63 -14.65 -9.55 -3.25
N ILE A 64 -13.96 -8.67 -3.98
CA ILE A 64 -12.49 -8.66 -4.07
C ILE A 64 -11.84 -8.24 -2.75
N TYR A 65 -12.39 -7.21 -2.09
CA TYR A 65 -11.73 -6.55 -0.96
C TYR A 65 -12.17 -7.05 0.42
N THR A 66 -13.28 -7.78 0.50
CA THR A 66 -13.69 -8.52 1.71
C THR A 66 -13.21 -9.97 1.70
N GLY A 67 -12.91 -10.56 0.53
CA GLY A 67 -12.66 -11.99 0.35
C GLY A 67 -11.20 -12.49 0.44
N GLY A 68 -10.26 -11.76 1.07
CA GLY A 68 -8.86 -12.23 1.15
C GLY A 68 -7.92 -11.35 1.98
N TYR A 69 -6.63 -11.69 1.94
CA TYR A 69 -5.56 -10.91 2.58
C TYR A 69 -5.32 -9.60 1.80
N VAL A 70 -6.09 -8.58 2.13
CA VAL A 70 -5.92 -7.21 1.62
C VAL A 70 -5.15 -6.41 2.67
N PRO A 71 -4.03 -5.75 2.30
CA PRO A 71 -3.33 -4.85 3.22
C PRO A 71 -4.27 -3.79 3.80
N VAL A 72 -4.21 -3.59 5.12
CA VAL A 72 -5.10 -2.68 5.85
C VAL A 72 -5.19 -1.28 5.22
N PRO A 73 -4.09 -0.62 4.79
CA PRO A 73 -4.19 0.68 4.14
C PRO A 73 -5.05 0.67 2.89
N LEU A 74 -4.90 -0.35 2.04
CA LEU A 74 -5.67 -0.48 0.82
C LEU A 74 -7.15 -0.76 1.11
N ARG A 75 -7.44 -1.62 2.10
CA ARG A 75 -8.80 -1.89 2.57
C ARG A 75 -9.47 -0.61 3.09
N ASN A 76 -8.78 0.15 3.94
CA ASN A 76 -9.33 1.37 4.55
C ASN A 76 -9.65 2.46 3.51
N ILE A 77 -8.93 2.47 2.38
CA ILE A 77 -9.21 3.41 1.30
C ILE A 77 -10.43 2.96 0.47
N ILE A 78 -10.55 1.66 0.19
CA ILE A 78 -11.59 1.12 -0.69
C ILE A 78 -12.92 0.91 0.03
N GLN A 79 -12.92 0.60 1.33
CA GLN A 79 -14.13 0.29 2.09
C GLN A 79 -15.16 1.44 2.08
N PRO A 80 -14.78 2.72 2.29
CA PRO A 80 -15.73 3.84 2.20
C PRO A 80 -16.42 3.95 0.83
N PHE A 81 -15.71 3.60 -0.25
CA PHE A 81 -16.30 3.58 -1.59
C PHE A 81 -17.35 2.47 -1.73
N ILE A 82 -17.03 1.27 -1.22
CA ILE A 82 -17.95 0.12 -1.18
C ILE A 82 -19.20 0.47 -0.37
N ASP A 83 -19.03 1.06 0.81
CA ASP A 83 -20.12 1.45 1.71
C ASP A 83 -20.93 2.65 1.18
N GLY A 84 -20.39 3.37 0.19
CA GLY A 84 -21.01 4.56 -0.39
C GLY A 84 -20.89 5.83 0.43
N THR A 85 -19.97 5.85 1.40
CA THR A 85 -19.64 7.04 2.20
C THR A 85 -18.56 7.92 1.56
N ALA A 86 -17.85 7.40 0.55
CA ALA A 86 -16.95 8.16 -0.31
C ALA A 86 -17.33 7.99 -1.80
N ASN A 87 -17.05 9.02 -2.61
CA ASN A 87 -17.21 8.93 -4.05
C ASN A 87 -15.94 8.43 -4.76
N GLN A 88 -16.05 8.16 -6.07
CA GLN A 88 -14.92 7.64 -6.85
C GLN A 88 -13.73 8.60 -6.87
N ALA A 89 -13.96 9.90 -7.10
CA ALA A 89 -12.88 10.89 -7.21
C ALA A 89 -12.11 11.05 -5.89
N GLU A 90 -12.80 11.06 -4.75
CA GLU A 90 -12.18 11.07 -3.41
C GLU A 90 -11.33 9.83 -3.17
N THR A 91 -11.84 8.66 -3.58
CA THR A 91 -11.16 7.38 -3.43
C THR A 91 -9.91 7.32 -4.31
N GLU A 92 -10.00 7.75 -5.57
CA GLU A 92 -8.87 7.86 -6.50
C GLU A 92 -7.78 8.76 -5.95
N LYS A 93 -8.16 9.95 -5.44
CA LYS A 93 -7.23 10.88 -4.82
C LYS A 93 -6.50 10.24 -3.63
N LYS A 94 -7.23 9.51 -2.78
CA LYS A 94 -6.63 8.84 -1.61
C LYS A 94 -5.66 7.73 -2.00
N LEU A 95 -5.98 6.96 -3.04
CA LEU A 95 -5.08 5.95 -3.61
C LEU A 95 -3.80 6.60 -4.14
N ASP A 96 -3.90 7.71 -4.86
CA ASP A 96 -2.75 8.43 -5.40
C ASP A 96 -1.86 9.04 -4.30
N GLU A 97 -2.48 9.63 -3.26
CA GLU A 97 -1.76 10.17 -2.09
C GLU A 97 -0.93 9.08 -1.40
N VAL A 98 -1.55 7.93 -1.11
CA VAL A 98 -0.86 6.83 -0.42
C VAL A 98 0.18 6.17 -1.32
N LYS A 99 -0.12 6.04 -2.62
CA LYS A 99 0.85 5.55 -3.60
C LYS A 99 2.11 6.42 -3.61
N ALA A 100 1.98 7.75 -3.67
CA ALA A 100 3.11 8.67 -3.67
C ALA A 100 3.97 8.55 -2.39
N VAL A 101 3.33 8.34 -1.23
CA VAL A 101 4.02 8.06 0.03
C VAL A 101 4.85 6.78 -0.07
N LEU A 102 4.25 5.70 -0.60
CA LEU A 102 4.94 4.41 -0.75
C LEU A 102 6.06 4.48 -1.78
N GLU A 103 5.86 5.15 -2.91
CA GLU A 103 6.89 5.37 -3.94
C GLU A 103 8.13 6.07 -3.37
N LYS A 104 7.94 7.04 -2.47
CA LYS A 104 9.05 7.75 -1.84
C LYS A 104 9.80 6.89 -0.82
N TRP A 105 9.08 6.19 0.06
CA TRP A 105 9.66 5.65 1.29
C TRP A 105 9.88 4.13 1.28
N LEU A 106 9.07 3.38 0.54
CA LEU A 106 9.15 1.93 0.51
C LEU A 106 10.47 1.40 -0.08
N PRO A 107 11.03 1.98 -1.17
CA PRO A 107 12.33 1.56 -1.68
C PRO A 107 13.46 1.75 -0.65
N GLN A 108 13.48 2.91 0.04
CA GLN A 108 14.48 3.21 1.07
C GLN A 108 14.37 2.26 2.26
N MET A 109 13.15 1.93 2.68
CA MET A 109 12.90 0.93 3.72
C MET A 109 13.52 -0.42 3.32
N PHE A 110 13.26 -0.87 2.11
CA PHE A 110 13.76 -2.15 1.61
C PHE A 110 15.28 -2.19 1.53
N GLU A 111 15.93 -1.10 1.10
CA GLU A 111 17.39 -0.97 1.13
C GLU A 111 17.95 -1.10 2.55
N ILE A 112 17.31 -0.47 3.54
CA ILE A 112 17.73 -0.56 4.95
C ILE A 112 17.61 -1.98 5.48
N PHE A 113 16.57 -2.72 5.08
CA PHE A 113 16.37 -4.12 5.45
C PHE A 113 17.17 -5.12 4.59
N GLY A 114 17.94 -4.64 3.59
CA GLY A 114 18.71 -5.50 2.70
C GLY A 114 17.84 -6.36 1.77
N ILE A 115 16.59 -5.95 1.52
CA ILE A 115 15.67 -6.63 0.61
C ILE A 115 16.05 -6.23 -0.82
N ARG A 116 16.39 -7.20 -1.67
CA ARG A 116 16.77 -6.96 -3.08
C ARG A 116 15.56 -6.45 -3.89
N GLN A 117 15.79 -5.45 -4.75
CA GLN A 117 14.84 -4.77 -5.67
C GLN A 117 15.19 -5.04 -7.17
#